data_AF-A0A3B0YHW5-F1
#
_entry.id   AF-A0A3B0YHW5-F1
#
_cell.length_a   1.000
_cell.length_b   1.000
_cell.length_c   1.000
_cell.angle_alpha   90.00
_cell.angle_beta   90.00
_cell.angle_gamma   90.00
#
_symmetry.space_group_name_H-M   'P 1'
#
loop_
_entity.id
_entity.type
_entity.pdbx_description
1 polymer ?
#
loop_
_entity_poly.entity_id
_entity_poly.type
_entity_poly.pdbx_seq_one_letter_code
_entity_poly.pdbx_strand_id
1 'polypeptide(L)'
;MEIYTLTISFPYDDDDIPWSKTIAVKEEFTLFELHEYIQHLVGFDNDHMFEFYIDKNPRNLRNSVSEETRLNEIYPIIGCKLFYLFDFGDSWIFQIKKSRKKIHEVKDTIYPKLIESEGANPEQYPDYED
;
A
#
# COMPACT_ATOMS: atom_id res chain seq x y z
N MET A 1 4.34 2.69 -21.22
CA MET A 1 4.26 2.53 -19.76
C MET A 1 2.82 2.71 -19.33
N GLU A 2 2.25 1.71 -18.66
CA GLU A 2 0.97 1.79 -17.97
C GLU A 2 1.15 2.50 -16.63
N ILE A 3 0.13 3.29 -16.25
CA ILE A 3 0.00 3.87 -14.93
C ILE A 3 -1.06 3.06 -14.19
N TYR A 4 -0.66 2.47 -13.07
CA TYR A 4 -1.57 1.77 -12.18
C TYR A 4 -2.23 2.77 -11.26
N THR A 5 -3.52 2.57 -11.03
CA THR A 5 -4.23 3.21 -9.93
C THR A 5 -4.35 2.19 -8.82
N LEU A 6 -3.68 2.45 -7.69
CA LEU A 6 -3.70 1.58 -6.52
C LEU A 6 -4.46 2.26 -5.39
N THR A 7 -5.42 1.56 -4.82
CA THR A 7 -6.05 1.96 -3.54
C THR A 7 -5.37 1.18 -2.42
N ILE A 8 -4.85 1.92 -1.44
CA ILE A 8 -4.25 1.42 -0.20
C ILE A 8 -5.27 1.69 0.90
N SER A 9 -5.60 0.68 1.68
CA SER A 9 -6.63 0.76 2.71
C SER A 9 -6.25 -0.05 3.94
N PHE A 10 -6.71 0.38 5.10
CA PHE A 10 -6.57 -0.39 6.33
C PHE A 10 -7.81 -1.30 6.50
N PRO A 11 -7.68 -2.63 6.38
CA PRO A 11 -8.82 -3.54 6.37
C PRO A 11 -9.48 -3.71 7.75
N TYR A 12 -8.84 -3.22 8.81
CA TYR A 12 -9.32 -3.27 10.20
C TYR A 12 -9.55 -1.88 10.77
N ASP A 13 -9.72 -0.88 9.91
CA ASP A 13 -10.10 0.45 10.36
C ASP A 13 -11.55 0.41 10.84
N ASP A 14 -11.74 0.71 12.12
CA ASP A 14 -13.05 0.75 12.77
C ASP A 14 -13.59 2.19 12.90
N ASP A 15 -12.90 3.19 12.32
CA ASP A 15 -13.38 4.57 12.26
C ASP A 15 -14.65 4.70 11.40
N ASP A 16 -15.47 5.73 11.71
CA ASP A 16 -16.69 6.05 10.96
C ASP A 16 -16.42 6.28 9.44
N ILE A 17 -15.23 6.80 9.13
CA ILE A 17 -14.73 6.97 7.76
C ILE A 17 -13.40 6.20 7.66
N PRO A 18 -13.41 4.97 7.14
CA PRO A 18 -12.21 4.16 7.01
C PRO A 18 -11.13 4.87 6.18
N TRP A 19 -9.90 4.80 6.65
CA TRP A 19 -8.75 5.36 5.97
C TRP A 19 -8.48 4.64 4.65
N SER A 20 -8.38 5.42 3.59
CA SER A 20 -7.86 4.94 2.32
C SER A 20 -7.17 6.04 1.52
N LYS A 21 -6.16 5.65 0.75
CA LYS A 21 -5.50 6.53 -0.21
C LYS A 21 -5.40 5.87 -1.57
N THR A 22 -5.77 6.61 -2.60
CA THR A 22 -5.64 6.16 -3.99
C THR A 22 -4.49 6.90 -4.65
N ILE A 23 -3.55 6.16 -5.23
CA ILE A 23 -2.35 6.69 -5.87
C ILE A 23 -2.32 6.31 -7.35
N ALA A 24 -1.70 7.15 -8.16
CA ALA A 24 -1.27 6.79 -9.50
C ALA A 24 0.23 6.55 -9.50
N VAL A 25 0.66 5.41 -10.04
CA VAL A 25 2.05 4.95 -9.99
C VAL A 25 2.42 4.23 -11.29
N LYS A 26 3.69 4.28 -11.68
CA LYS A 26 4.18 3.57 -12.86
C LYS A 26 4.14 2.06 -12.62
N GLU A 27 3.87 1.28 -13.66
CA GLU A 27 3.83 -0.19 -13.55
C GLU A 27 5.18 -0.83 -13.18
N GLU A 28 6.28 -0.10 -13.36
CA GLU A 28 7.65 -0.56 -13.05
C GLU A 28 8.12 -0.26 -11.63
N PHE A 29 7.30 0.42 -10.82
CA PHE A 29 7.62 0.73 -9.42
C PHE A 29 7.91 -0.55 -8.65
N THR A 30 8.99 -0.56 -7.86
CA THR A 30 9.30 -1.68 -6.97
C THR A 30 8.43 -1.63 -5.72
N LEU A 31 8.33 -2.75 -5.02
CA LEU A 31 7.64 -2.80 -3.73
C LEU A 31 8.40 -2.00 -2.65
N PHE A 32 9.72 -1.87 -2.73
CA PHE A 32 10.52 -0.99 -1.89
C PHE A 32 10.15 0.50 -2.11
N GLU A 33 10.09 0.95 -3.36
CA GLU A 33 9.68 2.33 -3.68
C GLU A 33 8.23 2.59 -3.23
N LEU A 34 7.37 1.56 -3.33
CA LEU A 34 6.00 1.64 -2.83
C LEU A 34 5.94 1.72 -1.30
N HIS A 35 6.80 0.99 -0.58
CA HIS A 35 6.95 1.06 0.87
C HIS A 35 7.29 2.49 1.32
N GLU A 36 8.34 3.09 0.74
CA GLU A 36 8.73 4.47 1.07
C GLU A 36 7.58 5.47 0.83
N TYR A 37 6.86 5.28 -0.27
CA TYR A 37 5.73 6.15 -0.60
C TYR A 37 4.52 5.94 0.33
N ILE A 38 4.23 4.70 0.74
CA ILE A 38 3.17 4.41 1.72
C ILE A 38 3.53 5.05 3.06
N GLN A 39 4.75 4.89 3.55
CA GLN A 39 5.23 5.49 4.80
C GLN A 39 5.05 7.01 4.80
N HIS A 40 5.45 7.67 3.71
CA HIS A 40 5.21 9.11 3.52
C HIS A 40 3.72 9.48 3.55
N LEU A 41 2.86 8.64 2.96
CA LEU A 41 1.43 8.88 2.91
C LEU A 41 0.73 8.71 4.26
N VAL A 42 1.08 7.66 5.02
CA VAL A 42 0.51 7.42 6.35
C VAL A 42 1.14 8.32 7.41
N GLY A 43 2.33 8.87 7.15
CA GLY A 43 3.04 9.73 8.09
C GLY A 43 3.73 8.95 9.20
N PHE A 44 4.20 7.73 8.90
CA PHE A 44 4.97 6.90 9.81
C PHE A 44 6.47 7.19 9.68
N ASP A 45 7.24 6.85 10.72
CA ASP A 45 8.66 7.15 10.84
C ASP A 45 9.58 6.15 10.12
N ASN A 46 9.03 5.07 9.54
CA ASN A 46 9.77 4.02 8.83
C ASN A 46 10.95 3.43 9.66
N ASP A 47 10.70 3.22 10.94
CA ASP A 47 11.65 2.80 11.97
C ASP A 47 11.66 1.29 12.25
N HIS A 48 10.76 0.55 11.59
CA HIS A 48 10.59 -0.89 11.74
C HIS A 48 10.73 -1.66 10.41
N MET A 49 10.84 -2.98 10.53
CA MET A 49 10.84 -3.89 9.39
C MET A 49 9.46 -3.96 8.74
N PHE A 50 9.46 -4.30 7.45
CA PHE A 50 8.25 -4.47 6.67
C PHE A 50 8.33 -5.72 5.78
N GLU A 51 7.18 -6.12 5.24
CA GLU A 51 7.06 -7.22 4.31
C GLU A 51 5.85 -7.01 3.36
N PHE A 52 6.00 -7.41 2.10
CA PHE A 52 4.88 -7.59 1.18
C PHE A 52 4.56 -9.06 1.01
N TYR A 53 3.27 -9.39 0.88
CA TYR A 53 2.83 -10.77 0.64
C TYR A 53 1.54 -10.83 -0.18
N ILE A 54 1.34 -11.95 -0.89
CA ILE A 54 0.14 -12.19 -1.72
C ILE A 54 -0.69 -13.31 -1.11
N ASP A 55 -1.91 -13.01 -0.64
CA ASP A 55 -2.80 -14.04 -0.11
C ASP A 55 -4.28 -13.68 -0.32
N LYS A 56 -5.18 -14.59 0.04
CA LYS A 56 -6.62 -14.36 0.10
C LYS A 56 -7.03 -13.59 1.35
N ASN A 57 -6.29 -13.79 2.45
CA ASN A 57 -6.60 -13.22 3.76
C ASN A 57 -5.37 -12.51 4.36
N PRO A 58 -5.51 -11.29 4.93
CA PRO A 58 -4.41 -10.58 5.58
C PRO A 58 -3.72 -11.36 6.71
N ARG A 59 -4.38 -12.33 7.35
CA ARG A 59 -3.78 -13.12 8.45
C ARG A 59 -2.83 -14.23 7.98
N ASN A 60 -2.78 -14.51 6.68
CA ASN A 60 -1.97 -15.57 6.10
C ASN A 60 -0.66 -15.00 5.54
N LEU A 61 0.32 -14.78 6.42
CA LEU A 61 1.66 -14.25 6.11
C LEU A 61 2.59 -15.31 5.48
N ARG A 62 2.10 -16.08 4.50
CA ARG A 62 2.82 -17.28 4.00
C ARG A 62 3.51 -17.11 2.65
N ASN A 63 3.17 -16.06 1.90
CA ASN A 63 3.59 -15.87 0.51
C ASN A 63 4.27 -14.51 0.35
N SER A 64 5.36 -14.33 1.08
CA SER A 64 6.21 -13.15 1.02
C SER A 64 6.74 -12.91 -0.39
N VAL A 65 6.89 -11.65 -0.74
CA VAL A 65 7.41 -11.19 -2.03
C VAL A 65 8.60 -10.28 -1.77
N SER A 66 9.64 -10.41 -2.62
CA SER A 66 10.81 -9.54 -2.54
C SER A 66 10.42 -8.07 -2.73
N GLU A 67 11.00 -7.19 -1.93
CA GLU A 67 10.84 -5.74 -2.07
C GLU A 67 11.36 -5.20 -3.41
N GLU A 68 12.24 -5.94 -4.08
CA GLU A 68 12.77 -5.61 -5.41
C GLU A 68 11.76 -5.90 -6.55
N THR A 69 10.71 -6.68 -6.28
CA THR A 69 9.71 -7.06 -7.29
C THR A 69 8.93 -5.82 -7.76
N ARG A 70 8.70 -5.72 -9.07
CA ARG A 70 7.93 -4.62 -9.67
C ARG A 70 6.43 -4.88 -9.67
N LEU A 71 5.63 -3.82 -9.66
CA LEU A 71 4.17 -3.91 -9.69
C LEU A 71 3.62 -4.69 -10.88
N ASN A 72 4.25 -4.61 -12.05
CA ASN A 72 3.84 -5.36 -13.24
C ASN A 72 4.20 -6.85 -13.20
N GLU A 73 5.06 -7.27 -12.28
CA GLU A 73 5.33 -8.69 -11.99
C GLU A 73 4.27 -9.26 -11.02
N ILE A 74 3.67 -8.39 -10.21
CA ILE A 74 2.57 -8.73 -9.30
C ILE A 74 1.25 -8.79 -10.07
N TYR A 75 0.91 -7.74 -10.81
CA TYR A 75 -0.39 -7.62 -11.45
C TYR A 75 -0.39 -8.16 -12.89
N PRO A 76 -1.41 -8.93 -13.30
CA PRO A 76 -2.64 -9.20 -12.56
C PRO A 76 -2.53 -10.38 -11.58
N ILE A 77 -2.75 -10.13 -10.28
CA ILE A 77 -3.07 -11.18 -9.31
C ILE A 77 -4.53 -11.61 -9.46
N ILE A 78 -4.77 -12.93 -9.55
CA ILE A 78 -6.12 -13.49 -9.69
C ILE A 78 -6.47 -14.26 -8.42
N GLY A 79 -7.61 -13.91 -7.80
CA GLY A 79 -8.13 -14.61 -6.63
C GLY A 79 -7.39 -14.35 -5.31
N CYS A 80 -6.30 -13.59 -5.35
CA CYS A 80 -5.54 -13.12 -4.19
C CYS A 80 -5.45 -11.58 -4.19
N LYS A 81 -4.90 -11.03 -3.10
CA LYS A 81 -4.66 -9.62 -2.86
C LYS A 81 -3.21 -9.40 -2.46
N LEU A 82 -2.68 -8.22 -2.75
CA LEU A 82 -1.38 -7.78 -2.23
C LEU A 82 -1.60 -7.10 -0.89
N PHE A 83 -0.77 -7.44 0.08
CA PHE A 83 -0.74 -6.83 1.39
C PHE A 83 0.65 -6.32 1.71
N TYR A 84 0.69 -5.27 2.52
CA TYR A 84 1.88 -4.63 3.05
C TYR A 84 1.79 -4.65 4.58
N LEU A 85 2.71 -5.34 5.23
CA LEU A 85 2.86 -5.40 6.68
C LEU A 85 4.01 -4.48 7.07
N PHE A 86 3.76 -3.53 7.95
CA PHE A 86 4.77 -2.70 8.61
C PHE A 86 4.71 -2.91 10.11
N ASP A 87 5.88 -2.91 10.75
CA ASP A 87 6.05 -3.20 12.18
C ASP A 87 5.55 -4.61 12.55
N PHE A 88 6.47 -5.54 12.78
CA PHE A 88 6.11 -6.91 13.14
C PHE A 88 5.62 -7.05 14.58
N GLY A 89 5.78 -6.02 15.42
CA GLY A 89 5.15 -5.95 16.73
C GLY A 89 3.68 -5.59 16.62
N ASP A 90 3.39 -4.39 16.09
CA ASP A 90 2.04 -3.83 16.05
C ASP A 90 1.20 -4.28 14.86
N SER A 91 1.84 -4.89 13.86
CA SER A 91 1.19 -5.52 12.71
C SER A 91 0.30 -4.59 11.89
N TRP A 92 0.84 -3.46 11.45
CA TRP A 92 0.15 -2.56 10.52
C TRP A 92 0.01 -3.22 9.15
N ILE A 93 -1.16 -3.82 8.89
CA ILE A 93 -1.45 -4.51 7.64
C ILE A 93 -2.31 -3.64 6.73
N PHE A 94 -1.75 -3.22 5.60
CA PHE A 94 -2.44 -2.50 4.54
C PHE A 94 -2.78 -3.44 3.38
N GLN A 95 -3.98 -3.28 2.81
CA GLN A 95 -4.38 -3.97 1.59
C GLN A 95 -4.16 -3.06 0.38
N ILE A 96 -3.55 -3.59 -0.69
CA ILE A 96 -3.26 -2.85 -1.91
C ILE A 96 -4.05 -3.45 -3.08
N LYS A 97 -4.91 -2.63 -3.70
CA LYS A 97 -5.80 -3.04 -4.77
C LYS A 97 -5.56 -2.22 -6.04
N LYS A 98 -5.19 -2.90 -7.14
CA LYS A 98 -5.11 -2.28 -8.47
C LYS A 98 -6.50 -2.12 -9.11
N SER A 99 -6.79 -0.94 -9.64
CA SER A 99 -7.94 -0.68 -10.50
C SER A 99 -7.83 -1.41 -11.84
N ARG A 100 -8.96 -1.87 -12.39
CA ARG A 100 -9.01 -2.50 -13.74
C ARG A 100 -8.93 -1.47 -14.87
N LYS A 101 -9.08 -0.19 -14.56
CA LYS A 101 -9.03 0.88 -15.56
C LYS A 101 -7.58 1.02 -16.04
N LYS A 102 -7.37 0.84 -17.34
CA LYS A 102 -6.08 1.12 -17.97
C LYS A 102 -5.91 2.62 -18.13
N ILE A 103 -4.82 3.15 -17.61
CA ILE A 103 -4.43 4.55 -17.74
C ILE A 103 -3.01 4.57 -18.29
N HIS A 104 -2.76 5.49 -19.21
CA HIS A 104 -1.43 5.71 -19.77
C HIS A 104 -0.80 6.93 -19.13
N GLU A 105 0.53 6.95 -19.15
CA GLU A 105 1.32 8.08 -18.69
C GLU A 105 0.88 9.37 -19.39
N VAL A 106 0.67 10.41 -18.60
CA VAL A 106 0.38 11.76 -19.11
C VAL A 106 1.69 12.52 -19.13
N LYS A 107 1.99 13.15 -20.28
CA LYS A 107 3.19 13.99 -20.43
C LYS A 107 3.22 15.07 -19.34
N ASP A 108 4.43 15.38 -18.86
CA ASP A 108 4.68 16.42 -17.85
C ASP A 108 4.02 16.15 -16.47
N THR A 109 3.68 14.89 -16.18
CA THR A 109 3.19 14.45 -14.85
C THR A 109 4.27 13.68 -14.10
N ILE A 110 4.47 14.02 -12.82
CA ILE A 110 5.36 13.28 -11.92
C ILE A 110 4.56 12.17 -11.22
N TYR A 111 5.17 11.00 -11.12
CA TYR A 111 4.65 9.83 -10.42
C TYR A 111 5.70 9.34 -9.40
N PRO A 112 5.28 8.72 -8.28
CA PRO A 112 3.90 8.47 -7.88
C PRO A 112 3.19 9.75 -7.43
N LYS A 113 1.85 9.75 -7.47
CA LYS A 113 1.05 10.88 -6.99
C LYS A 113 -0.23 10.42 -6.29
N LEU A 114 -0.62 11.14 -5.25
CA LEU A 114 -1.90 10.97 -4.58
C LEU A 114 -3.05 11.48 -5.48
N ILE A 115 -4.12 10.70 -5.60
CA ILE A 115 -5.32 10.99 -6.39
C ILE A 115 -6.52 11.28 -5.47
N GLU A 116 -6.71 10.44 -4.45
CA GLU A 116 -7.81 10.56 -3.49
C GLU A 116 -7.31 10.20 -2.09
N SER A 117 -7.92 10.81 -1.07
CA SER A 117 -7.66 10.54 0.35
C SER A 117 -8.98 10.56 1.11
N GLU A 118 -9.22 9.52 1.90
CA GLU A 118 -10.38 9.36 2.78
C GLU A 118 -9.90 8.93 4.17
N GLY A 119 -10.65 9.30 5.21
CA GLY A 119 -10.30 9.02 6.61
C GLY A 119 -9.10 9.82 7.13
N ALA A 120 -8.91 9.80 8.45
CA ALA A 120 -7.73 10.36 9.09
C ALA A 120 -6.57 9.36 9.02
N ASN A 121 -5.32 9.82 8.89
CA ASN A 121 -4.19 8.91 9.00
C ASN A 121 -4.18 8.26 10.40
N PRO A 122 -3.88 6.96 10.50
CA PRO A 122 -3.69 6.32 11.79
C PRO A 122 -2.50 6.97 12.52
N GLU A 123 -2.61 7.09 13.84
CA GLU A 123 -1.49 7.47 14.69
C GLU A 123 -0.59 6.25 14.91
N GLN A 124 0.72 6.37 14.63
CA GLN A 124 1.64 5.22 14.64
C GLN A 124 1.79 4.64 16.05
N TYR A 125 2.06 5.49 17.05
CA TYR A 125 2.16 5.11 18.47
C TYR A 125 1.45 6.17 19.31
N PRO A 126 0.14 6.02 19.58
CA PRO A 126 -0.55 6.91 20.50
C PRO A 126 0.11 6.79 21.88
N ASP A 127 0.51 7.92 22.47
CA ASP A 127 0.97 7.98 23.85
C ASP A 127 -0.20 7.62 24.77
N TYR A 128 -0.25 6.36 25.22
CA TYR A 128 -1.09 5.96 26.33
C TYR A 128 -0.43 6.48 27.62
N GLU A 129 -0.62 7.75 27.96
CA GLU A 129 -0.34 8.22 29.32
C GLU A 129 -1.28 7.50 30.32
N ASP A 130 -0.70 7.03 31.44
CA ASP A 130 -1.36 6.37 32.58
C ASP A 130 -2.53 7.17 33.20
#